data_AF-A0A1V4W8Q8-F1
#
_entry.id   AF-A0A1V4W8Q8-F1
#
_cell.length_a   1.000
_cell.length_b   1.000
_cell.length_c   1.000
_cell.angle_alpha   90.00
_cell.angle_beta   90.00
_cell.angle_gamma   90.00
#
_symmetry.space_group_name_H-M   'P 1'
#
loop_
_entity.id
_entity.type
_entity.pdbx_description
1 polymer ?
#
loop_
_entity_poly.entity_id
_entity_poly.type
_entity_poly.pdbx_seq_one_letter_code
_entity_poly.pdbx_strand_id
1 'polypeptide(L)'
;MMTPTQLIPEFIQALQKEIDALKRGKGGSIVKVFNGRLIRETSGLFIYLFHLENFLAAIDDTPAEIVVGGKRYQCQIVFVQGMEVQIALEKNIGQAIAEAKIQTNLWFLLELLRKKFEESIPSASDKFKNSEQLFAGTSTAISQREAPKYALSHNPPNEAQEKAIAASFYNSLAVIWGPPGTGKTKTIAKAVEAHLNAGRRVLLVSHANTAVDEALEDIAEHLKPTSFYQEGKLIRLGVCHKKDWRKITPW
;
A
#
# COMPACT_ATOMS: atom_id res chain seq x y z
N MET A 1 -12.40 22.02 -18.07
CA MET A 1 -11.82 20.82 -17.43
C MET A 1 -12.90 20.18 -16.58
N MET A 2 -12.98 18.85 -16.54
CA MET A 2 -13.96 18.17 -15.69
C MET A 2 -13.56 18.33 -14.23
N THR A 3 -14.49 18.76 -13.38
CA THR A 3 -14.25 18.93 -11.94
C THR A 3 -14.41 17.60 -11.21
N PRO A 4 -13.88 17.44 -9.98
CA PRO A 4 -14.14 16.25 -9.17
C PRO A 4 -15.63 15.94 -9.01
N THR A 5 -16.47 16.97 -8.89
CA THR A 5 -17.93 16.84 -8.78
C THR A 5 -18.58 16.22 -10.01
N GLN A 6 -17.96 16.34 -11.19
CA GLN A 6 -18.41 15.70 -12.43
C GLN A 6 -17.83 14.30 -12.61
N LEU A 7 -16.55 14.10 -12.26
CA LEU A 7 -15.85 12.82 -12.44
C LEU A 7 -16.28 11.74 -11.45
N ILE A 8 -16.54 12.10 -10.18
CA ILE A 8 -16.88 11.12 -9.14
C ILE A 8 -18.16 10.32 -9.47
N PRO A 9 -19.26 10.94 -9.94
CA PRO A 9 -20.42 10.19 -10.41
C PRO A 9 -20.11 9.20 -11.54
N GLU A 10 -19.25 9.59 -12.49
CA GLU A 10 -18.81 8.70 -13.56
C GLU A 10 -17.98 7.52 -13.03
N PHE A 11 -17.07 7.77 -12.08
CA PHE A 11 -16.29 6.72 -11.41
C PHE A 11 -17.18 5.75 -10.64
N ILE A 12 -18.17 6.26 -9.90
CA ILE A 12 -19.16 5.42 -9.20
C ILE A 12 -19.92 4.54 -10.19
N GLN A 13 -20.37 5.11 -11.31
CA GLN A 13 -21.08 4.34 -12.35
C GLN A 13 -20.18 3.28 -13.00
N ALA A 14 -18.92 3.61 -13.30
CA ALA A 14 -17.95 2.68 -13.87
C ALA A 14 -17.65 1.52 -12.90
N LEU A 15 -17.40 1.84 -11.63
CA LEU A 15 -17.21 0.84 -10.57
C LEU A 15 -18.44 -0.06 -10.42
N GLN A 16 -19.64 0.50 -10.47
CA GLN A 16 -20.88 -0.28 -10.40
C GLN A 16 -20.96 -1.31 -11.54
N LYS A 17 -20.68 -0.89 -12.78
CA LYS A 17 -20.68 -1.78 -13.95
C LYS A 17 -19.67 -2.92 -13.80
N GLU A 18 -18.48 -2.64 -13.27
CA GLU A 18 -17.44 -3.64 -13.02
C GLU A 18 -17.87 -4.64 -11.94
N ILE A 19 -18.42 -4.15 -10.81
CA ILE A 19 -18.95 -4.98 -9.73
C ILE A 19 -20.05 -5.91 -10.26
N ASP A 20 -20.98 -5.39 -11.06
CA ASP A 20 -22.09 -6.17 -11.62
C ASP A 20 -21.60 -7.19 -12.66
N ALA A 21 -20.52 -6.91 -13.38
CA ALA A 21 -19.87 -7.87 -14.27
C ALA A 21 -19.22 -9.01 -13.47
N LEU A 22 -18.47 -8.69 -12.41
CA LEU A 22 -17.82 -9.67 -11.53
C LEU A 22 -18.84 -10.56 -10.80
N LYS A 23 -19.95 -9.99 -10.33
CA LYS A 23 -21.04 -10.73 -9.67
C LYS A 23 -21.79 -11.66 -10.61
N ARG A 24 -21.97 -11.28 -11.88
CA ARG A 24 -22.59 -12.14 -12.91
C ARG A 24 -21.67 -13.27 -13.37
N GLY A 25 -20.36 -13.07 -13.28
CA GLY A 25 -19.36 -14.10 -13.57
C GLY A 25 -19.08 -15.05 -12.40
N LYS A 26 -18.08 -15.92 -12.54
CA LYS A 26 -17.49 -16.70 -11.44
C LYS A 26 -16.51 -15.84 -10.62
N GLY A 27 -16.87 -14.60 -10.31
CA GLY A 27 -15.96 -13.58 -9.74
C GLY A 27 -15.50 -13.83 -8.31
N GLY A 28 -15.85 -14.96 -7.70
CA GLY A 28 -15.26 -15.40 -6.44
C GLY A 28 -14.52 -16.71 -6.66
N SER A 29 -13.31 -16.82 -6.11
CA SER A 29 -12.55 -18.07 -6.15
C SER A 29 -12.73 -18.79 -4.83
N ILE A 30 -13.23 -20.04 -4.91
CA ILE A 30 -13.17 -20.98 -3.78
C ILE A 30 -11.96 -21.86 -4.05
N VAL A 31 -10.93 -21.72 -3.23
CA VAL A 31 -9.70 -22.49 -3.34
C VAL A 31 -9.56 -23.35 -2.09
N LYS A 32 -9.38 -24.66 -2.28
CA LYS A 32 -9.00 -25.54 -1.17
C LYS A 32 -7.56 -25.28 -0.80
N VAL A 33 -7.30 -25.33 0.50
CA VAL A 33 -5.98 -25.11 1.06
C VAL A 33 -5.67 -26.18 2.10
N PHE A 34 -4.39 -26.52 2.24
CA PHE A 34 -3.92 -27.64 3.05
C PHE A 34 -2.75 -27.23 3.94
N ASN A 35 -2.45 -28.08 4.93
CA ASN A 35 -1.28 -27.96 5.79
C ASN A 35 -1.15 -26.57 6.44
N GLY A 36 -2.28 -26.03 6.87
CA GLY A 36 -2.37 -24.76 7.58
C GLY A 36 -1.57 -24.81 8.87
N ARG A 37 -0.71 -23.82 9.09
CA ARG A 37 0.06 -23.68 10.33
C ARG A 37 0.05 -22.24 10.83
N LEU A 38 -0.12 -22.06 12.13
CA LEU A 38 0.06 -20.75 12.76
C LEU A 38 1.56 -20.40 12.70
N ILE A 39 1.92 -19.33 12.02
CA ILE A 39 3.32 -18.91 11.87
C ILE A 39 3.69 -17.74 12.77
N ARG A 40 2.72 -16.90 13.16
CA ARG A 40 2.95 -15.69 13.93
C ARG A 40 1.68 -15.20 14.60
N GLU A 41 1.83 -14.58 15.77
CA GLU A 41 0.81 -13.78 16.43
C GLU A 41 1.33 -12.35 16.57
N THR A 42 0.55 -11.35 16.19
CA THR A 42 0.93 -9.93 16.31
C THR A 42 -0.33 -9.08 16.41
N SER A 43 -0.36 -8.17 17.41
CA SER A 43 -1.43 -7.18 17.56
C SER A 43 -2.86 -7.77 17.57
N GLY A 44 -3.04 -8.95 18.17
CA GLY A 44 -4.33 -9.65 18.22
C GLY A 44 -4.71 -10.41 16.93
N LEU A 45 -3.84 -10.41 15.93
CA LEU A 45 -4.00 -11.18 14.70
C LEU A 45 -3.14 -12.46 14.74
N PHE A 46 -3.76 -13.56 14.33
CA PHE A 46 -3.16 -14.88 14.15
C PHE A 46 -2.90 -15.10 12.66
N ILE A 47 -1.62 -15.20 12.28
CA ILE A 47 -1.20 -15.36 10.89
C ILE A 47 -0.97 -16.83 10.60
N TYR A 48 -1.70 -17.36 9.63
CA TYR A 48 -1.61 -18.74 9.19
C TYR A 48 -1.02 -18.82 7.79
N LEU A 49 -0.14 -19.80 7.56
CA LEU A 49 0.35 -20.17 6.24
C LEU A 49 -0.36 -21.45 5.78
N PHE A 50 -0.86 -21.46 4.55
CA PHE A 50 -1.41 -22.64 3.90
C PHE A 50 -0.78 -22.89 2.52
N HIS A 51 -0.85 -24.13 2.07
CA HIS A 51 -0.58 -24.52 0.69
C HIS A 51 -1.88 -24.55 -0.11
N LEU A 52 -1.87 -23.97 -1.31
CA LEU A 52 -3.00 -23.89 -2.21
C LEU A 52 -3.15 -25.18 -3.03
N GLU A 53 -4.38 -25.64 -3.28
CA GLU A 53 -4.67 -26.68 -4.28
C GLU A 53 -4.42 -26.16 -5.71
N ASN A 54 -4.80 -24.91 -5.96
CA ASN A 54 -4.68 -24.21 -7.24
C ASN A 54 -4.35 -22.73 -7.00
N PHE A 55 -3.86 -22.02 -8.02
CA PHE A 55 -3.58 -20.59 -7.91
C PHE A 55 -4.78 -19.80 -7.38
N LEU A 56 -4.51 -18.93 -6.41
CA LEU A 56 -5.49 -18.01 -5.85
C LEU A 56 -5.27 -16.63 -6.45
N ALA A 57 -6.20 -16.16 -7.27
CA ALA A 57 -6.22 -14.78 -7.74
C ALA A 57 -6.74 -13.87 -6.60
N ALA A 58 -5.85 -13.44 -5.73
CA ALA A 58 -6.14 -12.48 -4.66
C ALA A 58 -5.03 -11.44 -4.58
N ILE A 59 -5.40 -10.23 -4.18
CA ILE A 59 -4.45 -9.15 -3.87
C ILE A 59 -4.19 -9.19 -2.37
N ASP A 60 -3.00 -8.76 -1.95
CA ASP A 60 -2.71 -8.50 -0.55
C ASP A 60 -3.79 -7.62 0.08
N ASP A 61 -4.07 -7.87 1.35
CA ASP A 61 -5.07 -7.19 2.16
C ASP A 61 -6.53 -7.37 1.70
N THR A 62 -6.79 -8.28 0.76
CA THR A 62 -8.17 -8.63 0.34
C THR A 62 -8.89 -9.36 1.48
N PRO A 63 -10.05 -8.88 1.94
CA PRO A 63 -10.90 -9.64 2.85
C PRO A 63 -11.43 -10.92 2.20
N ALA A 64 -11.44 -11.99 2.97
CA ALA A 64 -11.85 -13.32 2.53
C ALA A 64 -12.56 -14.06 3.67
N GLU A 65 -13.21 -15.16 3.33
CA GLU A 65 -13.70 -16.12 4.31
C GLU A 65 -12.88 -17.40 4.24
N ILE A 66 -12.50 -17.94 5.39
CA ILE A 66 -11.98 -19.31 5.48
C ILE A 66 -12.99 -20.22 6.16
N VAL A 67 -13.23 -21.38 5.56
CA VAL A 67 -14.10 -22.43 6.09
C VAL A 67 -13.24 -23.59 6.59
N VAL A 68 -13.28 -23.84 7.89
CA VAL A 68 -12.54 -24.92 8.57
C VAL A 68 -13.52 -25.79 9.34
N GLY A 69 -13.58 -27.09 9.02
CA GLY A 69 -14.49 -28.03 9.70
C GLY A 69 -15.97 -27.58 9.69
N GLY A 70 -16.41 -26.93 8.60
CA GLY A 70 -17.77 -26.41 8.46
C GLY A 70 -18.04 -25.05 9.14
N LYS A 71 -17.10 -24.52 9.95
CA LYS A 71 -17.21 -23.18 10.56
C LYS A 71 -16.57 -22.14 9.65
N ARG A 72 -17.23 -20.97 9.54
CA ARG A 72 -16.75 -19.83 8.74
C ARG A 72 -16.06 -18.81 9.64
N TYR A 73 -14.96 -18.26 9.16
CA TYR A 73 -14.20 -17.20 9.81
C TYR A 73 -13.86 -16.12 8.79
N GLN A 74 -14.09 -14.85 9.16
CA GLN A 74 -13.59 -13.73 8.39
C GLN A 74 -12.07 -13.68 8.54
N CYS A 75 -11.37 -13.54 7.43
CA CYS A 75 -9.93 -13.40 7.39
C CYS A 75 -9.52 -12.35 6.37
N GLN A 76 -8.26 -11.97 6.41
CA GLN A 76 -7.65 -11.11 5.41
C GLN A 76 -6.51 -11.87 4.73
N ILE A 77 -6.45 -11.85 3.41
CA ILE A 77 -5.30 -12.37 2.67
C ILE A 77 -4.12 -11.44 2.97
N VAL A 78 -3.07 -11.97 3.60
CA VAL A 78 -1.87 -11.19 3.91
C VAL A 78 -0.97 -11.12 2.68
N PHE A 79 -0.78 -12.26 2.02
CA PHE A 79 -0.21 -12.34 0.68
C PHE A 79 -0.45 -13.70 0.04
N VAL A 80 -0.25 -13.75 -1.28
CA VAL A 80 -0.19 -14.98 -2.07
C VAL A 80 1.14 -15.02 -2.82
N GLN A 81 1.91 -16.10 -2.65
CA GLN A 81 3.16 -16.31 -3.38
C GLN A 81 3.22 -17.74 -3.92
N GLY A 82 3.15 -17.88 -5.25
CA GLY A 82 3.12 -19.19 -5.90
C GLY A 82 1.93 -20.03 -5.42
N MET A 83 2.22 -21.18 -4.80
CA MET A 83 1.22 -22.10 -4.24
C MET A 83 1.08 -21.96 -2.72
N GLU A 84 1.50 -20.83 -2.15
CA GLU A 84 1.34 -20.52 -0.74
C GLU A 84 0.48 -19.28 -0.54
N VAL A 85 -0.32 -19.29 0.52
CA VAL A 85 -1.12 -18.15 0.96
C VAL A 85 -0.96 -17.95 2.45
N GLN A 86 -0.77 -16.69 2.86
CA GLN A 86 -0.89 -16.30 4.25
C GLN A 86 -2.21 -15.58 4.48
N ILE A 87 -2.87 -15.91 5.59
CA ILE A 87 -4.08 -15.22 6.02
C ILE A 87 -3.95 -14.74 7.46
N ALA A 88 -4.59 -13.62 7.77
CA ALA A 88 -4.73 -13.08 9.12
C ALA A 88 -6.15 -13.33 9.64
N LEU A 89 -6.25 -13.80 10.88
CA LEU A 89 -7.49 -14.05 11.60
C LEU A 89 -7.45 -13.33 12.95
N GLU A 90 -8.55 -12.72 13.38
CA GLU A 90 -8.67 -12.14 14.74
C GLU A 90 -8.85 -13.21 15.83
N LYS A 91 -9.03 -14.48 15.43
CA LYS A 91 -9.28 -15.60 16.33
C LYS A 91 -8.33 -16.75 16.04
N ASN A 92 -7.76 -17.30 17.11
CA ASN A 92 -7.01 -18.55 17.03
C ASN A 92 -7.95 -19.72 16.73
N ILE A 93 -7.69 -20.43 15.64
CA ILE A 93 -8.48 -21.59 15.18
C ILE A 93 -7.70 -22.91 15.25
N GLY A 94 -6.62 -22.95 16.03
CA GLY A 94 -5.74 -24.10 16.23
C GLY A 94 -4.30 -23.84 15.79
N GLN A 95 -3.39 -24.73 16.15
CA GLN A 95 -1.98 -24.66 15.74
C GLN A 95 -1.74 -25.21 14.33
N ALA A 96 -2.50 -26.25 13.95
CA ALA A 96 -2.41 -26.90 12.66
C ALA A 96 -3.83 -27.18 12.11
N ILE A 97 -4.00 -27.00 10.80
CA ILE A 97 -5.25 -27.19 10.08
C ILE A 97 -4.95 -28.07 8.86
N ALA A 98 -5.48 -29.28 8.84
CA ALA A 98 -5.22 -30.24 7.76
C ALA A 98 -5.74 -29.73 6.41
N GLU A 99 -6.99 -29.27 6.39
CA GLU A 99 -7.65 -28.75 5.19
C GLU A 99 -8.62 -27.60 5.53
N ALA A 100 -8.79 -26.68 4.58
CA ALA A 100 -9.76 -25.60 4.63
C ALA A 100 -10.16 -25.15 3.22
N LYS A 101 -11.16 -24.27 3.13
CA LYS A 101 -11.53 -23.59 1.88
C LYS A 101 -11.46 -22.08 2.08
N ILE A 102 -10.68 -21.40 1.26
CA ILE A 102 -10.67 -19.94 1.20
C ILE A 102 -11.64 -19.51 0.10
N GLN A 103 -12.55 -18.62 0.46
CA GLN A 103 -13.50 -18.00 -0.45
C GLN A 103 -13.17 -16.51 -0.53
N THR A 104 -12.73 -16.08 -1.71
CA THR A 104 -12.49 -14.66 -1.99
C THR A 104 -13.67 -14.04 -2.72
N ASN A 105 -13.84 -12.74 -2.51
CA ASN A 105 -14.79 -11.91 -3.23
C ASN A 105 -13.98 -10.83 -3.98
N LEU A 106 -13.87 -10.96 -5.31
CA LEU A 106 -13.10 -10.00 -6.12
C LEU A 106 -13.73 -8.60 -6.21
N TRP A 107 -15.03 -8.45 -5.89
CA TRP A 107 -15.71 -7.17 -5.96
C TRP A 107 -15.73 -6.40 -4.63
N PHE A 108 -15.27 -7.00 -3.52
CA PHE A 108 -15.30 -6.35 -2.20
C PHE A 108 -14.56 -5.00 -2.18
N LEU A 109 -13.32 -4.96 -2.69
CA LEU A 109 -12.52 -3.73 -2.70
C LEU A 109 -13.14 -2.67 -3.60
N LEU A 110 -13.77 -3.09 -4.70
CA LEU A 110 -14.49 -2.19 -5.60
C LEU A 110 -15.74 -1.61 -4.93
N GLU A 111 -16.48 -2.41 -4.16
CA GLU A 111 -17.62 -1.93 -3.36
C GLU A 111 -17.16 -0.94 -2.30
N LEU A 112 -16.05 -1.22 -1.61
CA LEU A 112 -15.47 -0.31 -0.62
C LEU A 112 -15.03 1.00 -1.27
N LEU A 113 -14.34 0.94 -2.41
CA LEU A 113 -13.91 2.13 -3.16
C LEU A 113 -15.11 2.95 -3.66
N ARG A 114 -16.14 2.29 -4.21
CA ARG A 114 -17.39 2.94 -4.64
C ARG A 114 -18.05 3.67 -3.47
N LYS A 115 -18.19 2.99 -2.32
CA LYS A 115 -18.72 3.60 -1.09
C LYS A 115 -17.91 4.81 -0.64
N LYS A 116 -16.57 4.75 -0.72
CA LYS A 116 -15.70 5.88 -0.38
C LYS A 116 -15.91 7.08 -1.31
N PHE A 117 -16.13 6.83 -2.59
CA PHE A 117 -16.51 7.90 -3.53
C PHE A 117 -17.89 8.48 -3.22
N GLU A 118 -18.90 7.64 -2.95
CA GLU A 118 -20.25 8.08 -2.55
C GLU A 118 -20.20 8.97 -1.29
N GLU A 119 -19.50 8.55 -0.24
CA GLU A 119 -19.28 9.30 1.01
C GLU A 119 -18.53 10.63 0.80
N SER A 120 -17.80 10.77 -0.31
CA SER A 120 -17.00 11.95 -0.60
C SER A 120 -17.75 13.04 -1.35
N ILE A 121 -18.87 12.73 -2.00
CA ILE A 121 -19.65 13.66 -2.84
C ILE A 121 -19.92 15.02 -2.16
N PRO A 122 -20.38 15.08 -0.88
CA PRO A 122 -20.70 16.36 -0.24
C PRO A 122 -19.49 17.29 -0.06
N SER A 123 -18.27 16.76 -0.14
CA SER A 123 -17.01 17.46 0.12
C SER A 123 -15.99 17.25 -1.01
N ALA A 124 -16.48 16.90 -2.21
CA ALA A 124 -15.64 16.45 -3.32
C ALA A 124 -14.60 17.51 -3.74
N SER A 125 -15.02 18.77 -3.87
CA SER A 125 -14.14 19.87 -4.28
C SER A 125 -12.94 20.04 -3.34
N ASP A 126 -13.17 19.93 -2.02
CA ASP A 126 -12.09 20.09 -1.04
C ASP A 126 -11.24 18.82 -0.91
N LYS A 127 -11.87 17.64 -0.85
CA LYS A 127 -11.16 16.36 -0.67
C LYS A 127 -10.25 16.02 -1.85
N PHE A 128 -10.61 16.41 -3.07
CA PHE A 128 -9.89 16.02 -4.30
C PHE A 128 -9.15 17.17 -4.97
N LYS A 129 -8.85 18.25 -4.24
CA LYS A 129 -8.12 19.40 -4.77
C LYS A 129 -6.78 19.03 -5.42
N ASN A 130 -6.02 18.10 -4.84
CA ASN A 130 -4.77 17.61 -5.43
C ASN A 130 -4.99 16.83 -6.72
N SER A 131 -6.07 16.05 -6.80
CA SER A 131 -6.44 15.30 -8.02
C SER A 131 -6.88 16.25 -9.13
N GLU A 132 -7.63 17.30 -8.79
CA GLU A 132 -8.00 18.35 -9.72
C GLU A 132 -6.76 19.06 -10.29
N GLN A 133 -5.80 19.43 -9.43
CA GLN A 133 -4.53 20.01 -9.86
C GLN A 133 -3.78 19.08 -10.82
N LEU A 134 -3.72 17.79 -10.50
CA LEU A 134 -3.06 16.76 -11.32
C LEU A 134 -3.70 16.63 -12.70
N PHE A 135 -5.03 16.51 -12.79
CA PHE A 135 -5.73 16.38 -14.07
C PHE A 135 -5.70 17.67 -14.89
N ALA A 136 -5.65 18.83 -14.22
CA ALA A 136 -5.45 20.11 -14.88
C ALA A 136 -4.00 20.33 -15.36
N GLY A 137 -3.06 19.48 -14.96
CA GLY A 137 -1.63 19.68 -15.21
C GLY A 137 -1.07 20.92 -14.52
N THR A 138 -1.68 21.34 -13.42
CA THR A 138 -1.31 22.55 -12.68
C THR A 138 -0.49 22.18 -11.45
N SER A 139 0.53 22.99 -11.16
CA SER A 139 1.36 22.85 -9.97
C SER A 139 1.72 24.24 -9.47
N THR A 140 1.72 24.43 -8.15
CA THR A 140 2.08 25.71 -7.53
C THR A 140 3.41 25.60 -6.81
N ALA A 141 4.26 26.61 -6.95
CA ALA A 141 5.49 26.68 -6.16
C ALA A 141 5.16 26.84 -4.67
N ILE A 142 5.70 25.98 -3.81
CA ILE A 142 5.40 25.99 -2.37
C ILE A 142 6.29 27.01 -1.64
N SER A 143 7.59 27.01 -1.86
CA SER A 143 8.54 28.00 -1.30
C SER A 143 9.94 27.74 -1.85
N GLN A 144 10.61 28.77 -2.38
CA GLN A 144 12.00 28.70 -2.86
C GLN A 144 13.02 29.12 -1.80
N ARG A 145 12.59 29.46 -0.57
CA ARG A 145 13.49 30.02 0.46
C ARG A 145 14.40 28.98 1.10
N GLU A 146 14.03 27.71 1.03
CA GLU A 146 14.77 26.60 1.61
C GLU A 146 15.28 25.68 0.50
N ALA A 147 16.57 25.33 0.52
CA ALA A 147 17.10 24.31 -0.37
C ALA A 147 16.81 22.90 0.18
N PRO A 148 16.57 21.89 -0.67
CA PRO A 148 16.44 20.51 -0.22
C PRO A 148 17.76 20.06 0.41
N LYS A 149 17.71 19.63 1.68
CA LYS A 149 18.89 19.17 2.42
C LYS A 149 18.82 17.65 2.63
N TYR A 150 19.81 16.94 2.13
CA TYR A 150 19.91 15.48 2.25
C TYR A 150 21.38 15.05 2.22
N ALA A 151 21.67 13.88 2.78
CA ALA A 151 23.01 13.32 2.82
C ALA A 151 23.48 12.90 1.41
N LEU A 152 24.71 13.30 1.07
CA LEU A 152 25.38 12.93 -0.19
C LEU A 152 26.23 11.66 -0.07
N SER A 153 26.43 11.15 1.16
CA SER A 153 27.33 10.01 1.41
C SER A 153 26.90 8.73 0.70
N HIS A 154 27.89 7.94 0.27
CA HIS A 154 27.80 6.61 -0.35
C HIS A 154 27.14 6.49 -1.73
N ASN A 155 26.27 7.42 -2.16
CA ASN A 155 25.74 7.46 -3.53
C ASN A 155 25.07 8.83 -3.82
N PRO A 156 25.83 9.85 -4.26
CA PRO A 156 25.27 11.16 -4.59
C PRO A 156 24.28 11.03 -5.76
N PRO A 157 23.21 11.84 -5.78
CA PRO A 157 22.29 11.85 -6.91
C PRO A 157 23.00 12.35 -8.17
N ASN A 158 22.60 11.84 -9.34
CA ASN A 158 22.97 12.47 -10.62
C ASN A 158 22.04 13.68 -10.91
N GLU A 159 22.35 14.45 -11.96
CA GLU A 159 21.59 15.64 -12.33
C GLU A 159 20.07 15.38 -12.50
N ALA A 160 19.68 14.25 -13.08
CA ALA A 160 18.27 13.90 -13.25
C ALA A 160 17.58 13.61 -11.91
N GLN A 161 18.28 12.94 -10.99
CA GLN A 161 17.79 12.67 -9.64
C GLN A 161 17.74 13.95 -8.80
N GLU A 162 18.71 14.85 -8.93
CA GLU A 162 18.70 16.17 -8.29
C GLU A 162 17.50 17.00 -8.76
N LYS A 163 17.25 17.04 -10.07
CA LYS A 163 16.06 17.69 -10.66
C LYS A 163 14.77 17.07 -10.13
N ALA A 164 14.72 15.75 -9.99
CA ALA A 164 13.56 15.06 -9.42
C ALA A 164 13.31 15.42 -7.96
N ILE A 165 14.36 15.44 -7.12
CA ILE A 165 14.27 15.84 -5.70
C ILE A 165 13.86 17.31 -5.59
N ALA A 166 14.46 18.20 -6.37
CA ALA A 166 14.10 19.60 -6.41
C ALA A 166 12.64 19.80 -6.86
N ALA A 167 12.20 19.06 -7.88
CA ALA A 167 10.83 19.12 -8.37
C ALA A 167 9.83 18.73 -7.28
N SER A 168 10.06 17.64 -6.53
CA SER A 168 9.18 17.25 -5.42
C SER A 168 9.23 18.23 -4.26
N PHE A 169 10.37 18.87 -4.01
CA PHE A 169 10.56 19.75 -2.87
C PHE A 169 9.92 21.14 -3.05
N TYR A 170 10.00 21.69 -4.26
CA TYR A 170 9.58 23.06 -4.56
C TYR A 170 8.16 23.19 -5.09
N ASN A 171 7.54 22.11 -5.55
CA ASN A 171 6.23 22.15 -6.20
C ASN A 171 5.17 21.40 -5.39
N SER A 172 3.93 21.88 -5.45
CA SER A 172 2.77 21.20 -4.84
C SER A 172 2.48 19.85 -5.45
N LEU A 173 2.87 19.68 -6.72
CA LEU A 173 2.74 18.45 -7.47
C LEU A 173 3.98 18.26 -8.35
N ALA A 174 4.57 17.07 -8.28
CA ALA A 174 5.64 16.64 -9.16
C ALA A 174 5.36 15.21 -9.65
N VAL A 175 5.44 15.01 -10.97
CA VAL A 175 5.36 13.68 -11.59
C VAL A 175 6.75 13.32 -12.07
N ILE A 176 7.35 12.30 -11.46
CA ILE A 176 8.73 11.89 -11.72
C ILE A 176 8.70 10.54 -12.41
N TRP A 177 9.23 10.48 -13.62
CA TRP A 177 9.35 9.24 -14.39
C TRP A 177 10.73 8.60 -14.18
N GLY A 178 10.76 7.34 -13.71
CA GLY A 178 11.99 6.60 -13.45
C GLY A 178 12.02 5.23 -14.13
N PRO A 179 12.72 5.09 -15.27
CA PRO A 179 12.94 3.79 -15.92
C PRO A 179 13.54 2.72 -14.99
N PRO A 180 13.46 1.42 -15.34
CA PRO A 180 14.12 0.36 -14.58
C PRO A 180 15.62 0.65 -14.37
N GLY A 181 16.16 0.36 -13.19
CA GLY A 181 17.59 0.56 -12.88
C GLY A 181 18.04 2.00 -12.57
N THR A 182 17.16 3.00 -12.66
CA THR A 182 17.54 4.43 -12.47
C THR A 182 17.67 4.89 -11.01
N GLY A 183 17.68 3.96 -10.05
CA GLY A 183 17.83 4.28 -8.63
C GLY A 183 16.63 5.02 -8.02
N LYS A 184 15.40 4.76 -8.50
CA LYS A 184 14.15 5.37 -8.01
C LYS A 184 14.05 5.42 -6.49
N THR A 185 14.26 4.28 -5.83
CA THR A 185 14.14 4.15 -4.37
C THR A 185 15.19 4.99 -3.64
N LYS A 186 16.43 5.04 -4.15
CA LYS A 186 17.49 5.93 -3.65
C LYS A 186 17.14 7.41 -3.81
N THR A 187 16.49 7.79 -4.91
CA THR A 187 15.99 9.15 -5.13
C THR A 187 14.87 9.48 -4.14
N ILE A 188 13.94 8.55 -3.93
CA ILE A 188 12.86 8.68 -2.94
C ILE A 188 13.44 8.88 -1.54
N ALA A 189 14.45 8.10 -1.14
CA ALA A 189 15.08 8.24 0.18
C ALA A 189 15.64 9.65 0.44
N LYS A 190 16.34 10.22 -0.55
CA LYS A 190 16.87 11.59 -0.47
C LYS A 190 15.76 12.65 -0.48
N ALA A 191 14.71 12.46 -1.29
CA ALA A 191 13.56 13.34 -1.28
C ALA A 191 12.86 13.32 0.09
N VAL A 192 12.63 12.13 0.66
CA VAL A 192 12.04 11.97 2.00
C VAL A 192 12.89 12.70 3.04
N GLU A 193 14.20 12.49 3.07
CA GLU A 193 15.10 13.20 3.98
C GLU A 193 15.00 14.73 3.80
N ALA A 194 14.96 15.23 2.55
CA ALA A 194 14.81 16.65 2.28
C ALA A 194 13.54 17.23 2.90
N HIS A 195 12.40 16.56 2.70
CA HIS A 195 11.13 16.98 3.28
C HIS A 195 11.14 16.91 4.82
N LEU A 196 11.74 15.88 5.41
CA LEU A 196 11.88 15.74 6.86
C LEU A 196 12.76 16.84 7.47
N ASN A 197 13.89 17.15 6.83
CA ASN A 197 14.80 18.23 7.24
C ASN A 197 14.16 19.63 7.13
N ALA A 198 13.14 19.77 6.28
CA ALA A 198 12.30 20.97 6.20
C ALA A 198 11.13 20.96 7.21
N GLY A 199 11.14 20.05 8.19
CA GLY A 199 10.10 19.93 9.22
C GLY A 199 8.75 19.39 8.72
N ARG A 200 8.70 18.82 7.50
CA ARG A 200 7.47 18.29 6.90
C ARG A 200 7.27 16.84 7.31
N ARG A 201 6.02 16.37 7.26
CA ARG A 201 5.67 14.95 7.41
C ARG A 201 5.50 14.32 6.04
N VAL A 202 5.90 13.06 5.90
CA VAL A 202 5.81 12.32 4.63
C VAL A 202 4.93 11.09 4.82
N LEU A 203 3.93 10.95 3.93
CA LEU A 203 3.15 9.73 3.77
C LEU A 203 3.61 9.05 2.48
N LEU A 204 4.21 7.86 2.61
CA LEU A 204 4.61 7.03 1.48
C LEU A 204 3.53 5.98 1.22
N VAL A 205 3.05 5.90 -0.02
CA VAL A 205 2.02 4.93 -0.44
C VAL A 205 2.44 4.24 -1.73
N SER A 206 2.03 2.98 -1.89
CA SER A 206 2.19 2.20 -3.11
C SER A 206 1.04 1.20 -3.25
N HIS A 207 0.83 0.65 -4.45
CA HIS A 207 -0.18 -0.38 -4.70
C HIS A 207 0.22 -1.74 -4.11
N ALA A 208 1.51 -2.02 -3.92
CA ALA A 208 2.00 -3.31 -3.44
C ALA A 208 2.74 -3.16 -2.11
N ASN A 209 2.45 -4.03 -1.14
CA ASN A 209 3.13 -4.06 0.15
C ASN A 209 4.64 -4.24 0.01
N THR A 210 5.07 -5.12 -0.92
CA THR A 210 6.49 -5.33 -1.24
C THR A 210 7.18 -4.06 -1.70
N ALA A 211 6.53 -3.23 -2.52
CA ALA A 211 7.09 -1.96 -2.98
C ALA A 211 7.18 -0.92 -1.86
N VAL A 212 6.25 -0.92 -0.91
CA VAL A 212 6.36 -0.08 0.30
C VAL A 212 7.54 -0.54 1.15
N ASP A 213 7.66 -1.85 1.38
CA ASP A 213 8.71 -2.44 2.21
C ASP A 213 10.11 -2.19 1.60
N GLU A 214 10.28 -2.36 0.29
CA GLU A 214 11.52 -2.05 -0.43
C GLU A 214 11.90 -0.56 -0.33
N ALA A 215 10.94 0.34 -0.57
CA ALA A 215 11.19 1.77 -0.46
C ALA A 215 11.51 2.19 0.98
N LEU A 216 10.81 1.62 1.96
CA LEU A 216 11.03 1.90 3.38
C LEU A 216 12.39 1.41 3.85
N GLU A 217 12.87 0.27 3.37
CA GLU A 217 14.20 -0.25 3.69
C GLU A 217 15.30 0.70 3.20
N ASP A 218 15.23 1.15 1.95
CA ASP A 218 16.17 2.12 1.40
C ASP A 218 16.12 3.46 2.15
N ILE A 219 14.92 3.92 2.53
CA ILE A 219 14.74 5.11 3.37
C ILE A 219 15.35 4.89 4.75
N ALA A 220 15.11 3.75 5.39
CA ALA A 220 15.56 3.45 6.74
C ALA A 220 17.09 3.32 6.81
N GLU A 221 17.72 2.63 5.86
CA GLU A 221 19.18 2.56 5.78
C GLU A 221 19.81 3.93 5.48
N HIS A 222 19.20 4.73 4.60
CA HIS A 222 19.66 6.09 4.31
C HIS A 222 19.54 7.02 5.53
N LEU A 223 18.46 6.91 6.29
CA LEU A 223 18.18 7.74 7.48
C LEU A 223 18.80 7.21 8.77
N LYS A 224 19.43 6.03 8.76
CA LYS A 224 20.04 5.38 9.93
C LYS A 224 20.96 6.28 10.77
N PRO A 225 21.77 7.18 10.18
CA PRO A 225 22.62 8.10 10.95
C PRO A 225 21.85 9.28 11.58
N THR A 226 20.59 9.49 11.20
CA THR A 226 19.79 10.66 11.59
C THR A 226 18.94 10.39 12.82
N SER A 227 18.52 11.47 13.51
CA SER A 227 17.56 11.38 14.62
C SER A 227 16.19 10.85 14.20
N PHE A 228 15.79 10.99 12.92
CA PHE A 228 14.53 10.43 12.43
C PHE A 228 14.46 8.91 12.61
N TYR A 229 15.56 8.21 12.35
CA TYR A 229 15.63 6.76 12.56
C TYR A 229 15.87 6.42 14.04
N GLN A 230 16.80 7.11 14.70
CA GLN A 230 17.20 6.79 16.08
C GLN A 230 16.06 6.98 17.08
N GLU A 231 15.18 7.96 16.85
CA GLU A 231 14.01 8.25 17.69
C GLU A 231 12.75 7.48 17.24
N GLY A 232 12.85 6.58 16.25
CA GLY A 232 11.73 5.74 15.81
C GLY A 232 10.61 6.51 15.11
N LYS A 233 10.92 7.55 14.32
CA LYS A 233 9.92 8.39 13.63
C LYS A 233 9.38 7.78 12.32
N LEU A 234 9.87 6.61 11.93
CA LEU A 234 9.40 5.88 10.74
C LEU A 234 8.39 4.82 11.16
N ILE A 235 7.17 4.91 10.62
CA ILE A 235 6.06 4.00 10.94
C ILE A 235 5.59 3.31 9.67
N ARG A 236 5.47 1.97 9.72
CA ARG A 236 4.87 1.14 8.68
C ARG A 236 3.52 0.64 9.17
N LEU A 237 2.45 1.14 8.56
CA LEU A 237 1.09 0.67 8.81
C LEU A 237 0.79 -0.54 7.93
N GLY A 238 0.29 -1.64 8.50
CA GLY A 238 -0.03 -2.88 7.77
C GLY A 238 0.99 -3.99 7.95
N VAL A 239 0.74 -5.15 7.32
CA VAL A 239 1.61 -6.32 7.48
C VAL A 239 2.90 -6.11 6.68
N CYS A 240 4.04 -6.28 7.35
CA CYS A 240 5.36 -6.27 6.72
C CYS A 240 5.80 -7.69 6.37
N HIS A 241 6.36 -7.85 5.19
CA HIS A 241 6.68 -9.14 4.59
C HIS A 241 8.14 -9.56 4.80
N LYS A 242 9.01 -8.67 5.28
CA LYS A 242 10.42 -8.97 5.59
C LYS A 242 10.64 -9.27 7.08
N LYS A 243 11.55 -10.20 7.39
CA LYS A 243 11.75 -10.79 8.74
C LYS A 243 12.47 -9.90 9.77
N ASP A 244 13.15 -8.82 9.36
CA ASP A 244 14.18 -8.17 10.20
C ASP A 244 13.90 -6.72 10.67
N TRP A 245 12.64 -6.28 10.69
CA TRP A 245 12.26 -4.91 11.07
C TRP A 245 12.04 -4.69 12.58
N ARG A 246 12.99 -5.09 13.44
CA ARG A 246 12.83 -5.00 14.92
C ARG A 246 12.72 -3.57 15.49
N LYS A 247 12.92 -2.52 14.69
CA LYS A 247 12.91 -1.11 15.14
C LYS A 247 11.90 -0.21 14.43
N ILE A 248 11.20 -0.72 13.43
CA ILE A 248 10.07 0.00 12.84
C ILE A 248 8.86 -0.51 13.60
N THR A 249 8.13 0.36 14.28
CA THR A 249 7.03 -0.05 15.16
C THR A 249 5.87 -0.54 14.29
N PRO A 250 5.44 -1.82 14.38
CA PRO A 250 4.17 -2.26 13.82
C PRO A 250 3.05 -1.51 14.55
N TRP A 251 2.16 -0.87 13.81
CA TRP A 251 0.85 -0.47 14.31
C TRP A 251 -0.22 -1.07 13.39
#